data_AF-A0A1Q6FE30-F1
#
_entry.id   AF-A0A1Q6FE30-F1
#
_cell.length_a   1.000
_cell.length_b   1.000
_cell.length_c   1.000
_cell.angle_alpha   90.00
_cell.angle_beta   90.00
_cell.angle_gamma   90.00
#
_symmetry.space_group_name_H-M   'P 1'
#
loop_
_entity.id
_entity.type
_entity.pdbx_description
1 polymer ?
#
loop_
_entity_poly.entity_id
_entity_poly.type
_entity_poly.pdbx_seq_one_letter_code
_entity_poly.pdbx_strand_id
1 'polypeptide(L)'
;MGKHLTQDGLRDIIHTERMIELSFEGQSFYDICRWKRGDEFFNKSVQGWNAPDGSTAESFYQLTTWQPRTWITPKSYLMPIPSEEINKNPKVDQNPGY
;
A
#
# COMPACT_ATOMS: atom_id res chain seq x y z
N MET A 1 -11.88 20.19 -16.95
CA MET A 1 -12.10 20.97 -15.70
C MET A 1 -10.96 20.63 -14.74
N GLY A 2 -10.40 21.59 -14.01
CA GLY A 2 -9.27 21.31 -13.10
C GLY A 2 -9.69 20.41 -11.93
N LYS A 3 -8.82 19.50 -11.49
CA LYS A 3 -9.09 18.58 -10.36
C LYS A 3 -9.51 19.31 -9.08
N HIS A 4 -8.94 20.49 -8.81
CA HIS A 4 -9.27 21.31 -7.64
C HIS A 4 -10.72 21.82 -7.60
N LEU A 5 -11.46 21.76 -8.72
CA LEU A 5 -12.83 22.23 -8.81
C LEU A 5 -13.86 21.18 -8.39
N THR A 6 -13.46 19.93 -8.17
CA THR A 6 -14.35 18.86 -7.68
C THR A 6 -13.86 18.37 -6.32
N GLN A 7 -14.79 17.90 -5.48
CA GLN A 7 -14.45 17.37 -4.17
C GLN A 7 -13.47 16.18 -4.27
N ASP A 8 -13.76 15.23 -5.17
CA ASP A 8 -12.90 14.06 -5.36
C ASP A 8 -11.54 14.42 -5.95
N GLY A 9 -11.50 15.35 -6.91
CA GLY A 9 -10.25 15.79 -7.51
C GLY A 9 -9.37 16.56 -6.51
N LEU A 10 -9.97 17.40 -5.66
CA LEU A 10 -9.25 18.07 -4.58
C LEU A 10 -8.78 17.06 -3.51
N ARG A 11 -9.58 16.05 -3.19
CA ARG A 11 -9.18 14.97 -2.26
C ARG A 11 -7.98 14.19 -2.78
N ASP A 12 -7.96 13.86 -4.07
CA ASP A 12 -6.80 13.21 -4.69
C ASP A 12 -5.54 14.07 -4.60
N ILE A 13 -5.64 15.38 -4.85
CA ILE A 13 -4.51 16.32 -4.67
C ILE A 13 -3.99 16.26 -3.23
N ILE A 14 -4.89 16.37 -2.24
CA ILE A 14 -4.52 16.33 -0.81
C ILE A 14 -3.86 15.00 -0.44
N HIS A 15 -4.37 13.88 -0.94
CA HIS A 15 -3.77 12.57 -0.69
C HIS A 15 -2.36 12.48 -1.29
N THR A 16 -2.15 12.98 -2.50
CA THR A 16 -0.83 13.04 -3.14
C THR A 16 0.14 13.89 -2.32
N GLU A 17 -0.22 15.12 -1.96
CA GLU A 17 0.64 16.01 -1.17
C GLU A 17 1.00 15.38 0.18
N ARG A 18 0.04 14.77 0.87
CA ARG A 18 0.30 14.09 2.15
C ARG A 18 1.27 12.92 2.01
N MET A 19 1.17 12.13 0.94
CA MET A 19 2.11 11.03 0.70
C MET A 19 3.53 11.51 0.37
N ILE A 20 3.66 12.69 -0.27
CA ILE A 20 4.95 13.30 -0.57
C ILE A 20 5.57 13.89 0.70
N GLU A 21 4.82 14.74 1.41
CA GLU A 21 5.29 15.48 2.57
C GLU A 21 5.70 14.55 3.72
N LEU A 22 4.89 13.53 4.00
CA LEU A 22 5.10 12.60 5.13
C LEU A 22 5.78 11.30 4.70
N SER A 23 6.50 11.34 3.58
CA SER A 23 7.20 10.17 3.07
C SER A 23 8.23 9.69 4.09
N PHE A 24 8.29 8.37 4.31
CA PHE A 24 9.16 7.73 5.30
C PHE A 24 8.87 8.07 6.78
N GLU A 25 7.70 8.63 7.10
CA GLU A 25 7.27 8.92 8.49
C GLU A 25 6.26 7.91 9.05
N GLY A 26 6.10 6.75 8.39
CA GLY A 26 5.20 5.68 8.85
C GLY A 26 3.71 5.94 8.64
N GLN A 27 3.33 7.03 7.96
CA GLN A 27 1.92 7.41 7.75
C GLN A 27 1.27 6.67 6.57
N SER A 28 2.01 6.46 5.48
CA SER A 28 1.45 6.01 4.20
C SER A 28 0.66 4.71 4.29
N PHE A 29 1.10 3.75 5.12
CA PHE A 29 0.39 2.50 5.31
C PHE A 29 -1.03 2.73 5.88
N TYR A 30 -1.11 3.44 7.01
CA TYR A 30 -2.37 3.71 7.69
C TYR A 30 -3.28 4.63 6.86
N ASP A 31 -2.70 5.57 6.12
CA ASP A 31 -3.42 6.45 5.21
C ASP A 31 -4.11 5.67 4.09
N ILE A 32 -3.39 4.80 3.38
CA ILE A 32 -3.96 3.95 2.33
C ILE A 32 -5.05 3.04 2.90
N CYS A 33 -4.83 2.47 4.09
CA CYS A 33 -5.80 1.62 4.77
C CYS A 33 -7.09 2.37 5.12
N ARG A 34 -7.01 3.55 5.76
CA ARG A 34 -8.20 4.34 6.13
C ARG A 34 -8.93 4.92 4.92
N TRP A 35 -8.23 5.15 3.80
CA TRP A 35 -8.85 5.51 2.52
C TRP A 35 -9.47 4.33 1.79
N LYS A 36 -9.26 3.09 2.27
CA LYS A 36 -9.72 1.85 1.63
C LYS A 36 -9.22 1.71 0.19
N ARG A 37 -7.96 2.10 -0.06
CA ARG A 37 -7.30 2.02 -1.37
C ARG A 37 -6.19 0.97 -1.43
N GLY A 38 -6.21 -0.01 -0.51
CA GLY A 38 -5.19 -1.07 -0.43
C GLY A 38 -5.02 -1.83 -1.75
N ASP A 39 -6.13 -2.17 -2.43
CA ASP A 39 -6.08 -2.86 -3.73
C ASP A 39 -5.38 -2.04 -4.82
N GLU A 40 -5.47 -0.71 -4.77
CA GLU A 40 -4.85 0.17 -5.77
C GLU A 40 -3.36 0.35 -5.54
N PHE A 41 -2.92 0.43 -4.27
CA PHE A 41 -1.55 0.76 -3.92
C PHE A 41 -0.69 -0.47 -3.61
N PHE A 42 -1.26 -1.48 -2.95
CA PHE A 42 -0.52 -2.64 -2.44
C PHE A 42 -0.58 -3.87 -3.36
N ASN A 43 -1.38 -3.88 -4.42
CA ASN A 43 -1.26 -4.88 -5.52
C ASN A 43 -0.33 -4.44 -6.66
N LYS A 44 0.19 -3.20 -6.63
CA LYS A 44 1.19 -2.75 -7.61
C LYS A 44 2.57 -3.21 -7.15
N SER A 45 3.27 -4.04 -7.92
CA SER A 45 4.66 -4.39 -7.62
C SER A 45 5.54 -3.15 -7.45
N VAL A 46 6.53 -3.20 -6.56
CA VAL A 46 7.56 -2.15 -6.50
C VAL A 46 8.43 -2.29 -7.74
N GLN A 47 8.54 -1.19 -8.48
CA GLN A 47 9.39 -1.10 -9.66
C GLN A 47 10.58 -0.18 -9.38
N GLY A 48 11.65 -0.38 -10.11
CA GLY A 48 12.86 0.43 -10.03
C GLY A 48 13.77 0.13 -11.22
N TRP A 49 14.85 0.90 -11.32
CA TRP A 49 15.87 0.63 -12.35
C TRP A 49 16.52 -0.73 -12.14
N ASN A 50 17.05 -1.29 -13.23
CA ASN A 50 17.72 -2.57 -13.23
C ASN A 50 19.16 -2.43 -12.67
N ALA A 51 19.26 -1.94 -11.43
CA ALA A 51 20.53 -1.75 -10.74
C ALA A 51 21.29 -3.05 -10.44
N PRO A 52 20.64 -4.21 -10.18
CA PRO A 52 21.36 -5.45 -9.89
C PRO A 52 22.11 -6.02 -11.11
N ASP A 53 21.49 -5.96 -12.30
CA ASP A 53 21.99 -6.64 -13.50
C ASP A 53 22.44 -5.69 -14.62
N GLY A 54 22.16 -4.38 -14.50
CA GLY A 54 22.46 -3.37 -15.51
C GLY A 54 23.93 -2.93 -15.49
N SER A 55 24.73 -3.47 -16.41
CA SER A 55 26.17 -3.14 -16.55
C SER A 55 26.48 -1.99 -17.53
N THR A 56 25.49 -1.50 -18.28
CA THR A 56 25.59 -0.35 -19.18
C THR A 56 24.49 0.65 -18.85
N ALA A 57 24.62 1.89 -19.31
CA ALA A 57 23.55 2.88 -19.12
C ALA A 57 22.22 2.39 -19.69
N GLU A 58 22.24 1.77 -20.87
CA GLU A 58 21.04 1.22 -21.50
C GLU A 58 20.41 0.10 -20.67
N SER A 59 21.21 -0.82 -20.12
CA SER A 59 20.68 -1.93 -19.32
C SER A 59 20.29 -1.52 -17.91
N PHE A 60 20.88 -0.45 -17.35
CA PHE A 60 20.52 0.11 -16.05
C PHE A 60 19.16 0.82 -16.07
N TYR A 61 18.91 1.68 -17.07
CA TYR A 61 17.67 2.47 -17.19
C TYR A 61 16.48 1.65 -17.74
N GLN A 62 16.48 0.34 -17.52
CA GLN A 62 15.33 -0.53 -17.76
C GLN A 62 14.54 -0.68 -16.46
N LEU A 63 13.22 -0.56 -16.55
CA LEU A 63 12.34 -0.74 -15.41
C LEU A 63 12.20 -2.23 -15.10
N THR A 64 12.57 -2.65 -13.89
CA THR A 64 12.42 -4.02 -13.40
C THR A 64 11.54 -4.07 -12.15
N THR A 65 11.00 -5.26 -11.87
CA THR A 65 10.23 -5.50 -10.64
C THR A 65 11.18 -5.91 -9.52
N TRP A 66 11.18 -5.14 -8.45
CA TRP A 66 12.01 -5.39 -7.27
C TRP A 66 11.28 -6.22 -6.22
N GLN A 67 9.99 -5.95 -6.03
CA GLN A 67 9.18 -6.64 -5.04
C GLN A 67 7.78 -6.86 -5.60
N PRO A 68 7.40 -8.11 -5.94
CA PRO A 68 6.00 -8.41 -6.19
C PRO A 68 5.20 -8.19 -4.89
N ARG A 69 4.01 -7.60 -5.00
CA ARG A 69 3.15 -7.33 -3.85
C ARG A 69 1.76 -7.90 -4.10
N THR A 70 1.14 -8.39 -3.02
CA THR A 70 -0.21 -8.95 -3.02
C THR A 70 -0.98 -8.37 -1.85
N TRP A 71 -2.22 -7.98 -2.12
CA TRP A 71 -3.19 -7.47 -1.16
C TRP A 71 -4.52 -8.19 -1.36
N ILE A 72 -5.07 -8.74 -0.27
CA ILE A 72 -6.32 -9.50 -0.31
C ILE A 72 -7.37 -8.72 0.48
N THR A 73 -8.36 -8.16 -0.20
CA THR A 73 -9.47 -7.46 0.46
C THR A 73 -10.59 -8.45 0.84
N PRO A 74 -11.15 -8.37 2.07
CA PRO A 74 -10.88 -7.38 3.14
C PRO A 74 -9.75 -7.75 4.09
N LYS A 75 -9.20 -8.97 4.01
CA LYS A 75 -8.21 -9.54 4.93
C LYS A 75 -7.07 -8.58 5.28
N SER A 76 -6.32 -8.13 4.29
CA SER A 76 -5.07 -7.38 4.48
C SER A 76 -5.24 -6.01 5.17
N TYR A 77 -6.47 -5.50 5.32
CA TYR A 77 -6.72 -4.24 6.05
C TYR A 77 -6.54 -4.36 7.57
N LEU A 78 -6.59 -5.56 8.13
CA LEU A 78 -6.52 -5.80 9.57
C LEU A 78 -5.42 -6.81 9.88
N MET A 79 -4.70 -6.60 10.99
CA MET A 79 -3.72 -7.56 11.45
C MET A 79 -4.43 -8.79 12.03
N PRO A 80 -3.93 -10.02 11.81
CA PRO A 80 -4.51 -11.20 12.46
C PRO A 80 -4.41 -11.08 13.98
N ILE A 81 -5.48 -11.45 14.67
CA ILE A 81 -5.41 -11.70 16.11
C ILE A 81 -4.63 -13.01 16.31
N PRO A 82 -3.59 -13.05 17.16
CA PRO A 82 -2.83 -14.27 17.40
C PRO A 82 -3.73 -15.43 17.84
N SER A 83 -3.56 -16.62 17.25
CA SER A 83 -4.43 -17.78 17.52
C SER A 83 -4.42 -18.19 19.00
N GLU A 84 -3.33 -17.95 19.72
CA GLU A 84 -3.24 -18.18 21.17
C GLU A 84 -4.25 -17.32 21.96
N GLU A 85 -4.48 -16.07 21.54
CA GLU A 85 -5.45 -15.19 22.18
C GLU A 85 -6.89 -15.61 21.89
N ILE A 86 -7.15 -16.09 20.68
CA ILE A 86 -8.46 -16.67 20.32
C ILE A 86 -8.73 -17.94 21.14
N ASN A 87 -7.73 -18.81 21.28
CA ASN A 87 -7.85 -20.04 22.06
C ASN A 87 -8.09 -19.76 23.55
N LYS A 88 -7.51 -18.68 24.10
CA LYS A 88 -7.72 -18.25 25.50
C LYS A 88 -9.13 -17.70 25.73
N ASN A 89 -9.71 -17.01 24.76
CA ASN A 89 -11.02 -16.39 24.90
C ASN A 89 -11.95 -16.74 23.71
N PRO A 90 -12.82 -17.75 23.84
CA PRO A 90 -13.70 -18.19 22.76
C PRO A 90 -14.79 -17.18 22.39
N LYS A 91 -14.88 -16.02 23.08
CA LYS A 91 -15.77 -14.91 22.72
C LYS A 91 -15.13 -13.91 21.74
N VAL A 92 -13.85 -14.08 21.41
CA VAL A 92 -13.15 -13.23 20.45
C VAL A 92 -13.18 -13.91 19.09
N ASP A 93 -13.90 -13.29 18.16
CA ASP A 93 -13.87 -13.68 16.76
C ASP A 93 -12.62 -13.13 16.07
N GLN A 94 -12.12 -13.87 15.08
CA GLN A 94 -10.99 -13.44 14.25
C GLN A 94 -11.39 -12.29 13.31
N ASN A 95 -10.41 -11.49 12.90
CA ASN A 95 -10.58 -10.51 11.84
C ASN A 95 -10.98 -11.16 10.50
N PRO A 96 -11.82 -10.51 9.67
CA PRO A 96 -12.32 -11.08 8.42
C PRO A 96 -11.21 -11.63 7.51
N GLY A 97 -11.32 -12.91 7.12
CA GLY A 97 -10.42 -13.56 6.16
C GLY A 97 -9.14 -14.19 6.75
N TYR A 98 -8.97 -14.17 8.07
CA TYR A 98 -7.93 -14.90 8.80
C TYR A 98 -8.45 -16.15 9.50
#